data_AF-A0A3D4CUV0-F1
#
_entry.id   AF-A0A3D4CUV0-F1
#
_cell.length_a   1.000
_cell.length_b   1.000
_cell.length_c   1.000
_cell.angle_alpha   90.00
_cell.angle_beta   90.00
_cell.angle_gamma   90.00
#
_symmetry.space_group_name_H-M   'P 1'
#
loop_
_entity.id
_entity.type
_entity.pdbx_description
1 polymer ?
#
loop_
_entity_poly.entity_id
_entity_poly.type
_entity_poly.pdbx_seq_one_letter_code
_entity_poly.pdbx_strand_id
1 'polypeptide(L)'
;MKQLVQLREKMAGILTESESNIVVIFREEQDGQRGLRKVADKTQVSFALALDTPTRQTSGYSQGNRVHDSYIIDKSGVIRSVLKGTRHDRAQAGEFARELEKIIRSGK
;
A
#
# COMPACT_ATOMS: atom_id res chain seq x y z
N MET A 1 -2.01 -2.44 12.05
CA MET A 1 -3.24 -1.62 12.15
C MET A 1 -2.94 -0.12 12.17
N LYS A 2 -2.07 0.39 13.07
CA LYS A 2 -1.71 1.82 13.14
C LYS A 2 -1.33 2.44 11.78
N GLN A 3 -0.52 1.74 10.98
CA GLN A 3 -0.11 2.19 9.64
C GLN A 3 -1.30 2.41 8.69
N LEU A 4 -2.31 1.52 8.70
CA LEU A 4 -3.48 1.62 7.81
C LEU A 4 -4.36 2.82 8.17
N VAL A 5 -4.53 3.06 9.48
CA VAL A 5 -5.25 4.22 10.00
C VAL A 5 -4.54 5.51 9.62
N GLN A 6 -3.20 5.55 9.76
CA GLN A 6 -2.39 6.70 9.34
C GLN A 6 -2.45 6.96 7.83
N LEU A 7 -2.45 5.89 7.02
CA LEU A 7 -2.62 6.01 5.56
C LEU A 7 -3.99 6.61 5.23
N ARG A 8 -5.06 6.10 5.84
CA ARG A 8 -6.42 6.64 5.67
C ARG A 8 -6.47 8.13 5.98
N GLU A 9 -5.93 8.54 7.13
CA GLU A 9 -6.00 9.93 7.60
C GLU A 9 -5.16 10.89 6.75
N LYS A 10 -3.95 10.49 6.36
CA LYS A 10 -3.04 11.37 5.64
C LYS A 10 -3.26 11.41 4.12
N MET A 11 -3.81 10.34 3.54
CA MET A 11 -3.91 10.21 2.09
C MET A 11 -5.27 10.62 1.53
N ALA A 12 -6.33 10.71 2.35
CA ALA A 12 -7.70 10.93 1.86
C ALA A 12 -7.85 12.13 0.90
N GLY A 13 -7.26 13.28 1.24
CA GLY A 13 -7.30 14.48 0.38
C GLY A 13 -6.54 14.28 -0.92
N ILE A 14 -5.28 13.84 -0.82
CA ILE A 14 -4.39 13.62 -1.98
C ILE A 14 -4.99 12.61 -2.95
N LEU A 15 -5.54 11.50 -2.46
CA LEU A 15 -6.16 10.47 -3.30
C LEU A 15 -7.37 11.00 -4.06
N THR A 16 -8.18 11.84 -3.42
CA THR A 16 -9.35 12.46 -4.06
C THR A 16 -8.92 13.43 -5.16
N GLU A 17 -7.95 14.32 -4.88
CA GLU A 17 -7.48 15.31 -5.84
C GLU A 17 -6.73 14.71 -7.03
N SER A 18 -6.07 13.57 -6.83
CA SER A 18 -5.26 12.90 -7.83
C SER A 18 -5.95 11.71 -8.50
N GLU A 19 -7.23 11.47 -8.17
CA GLU A 19 -7.99 10.29 -8.61
C GLU A 19 -7.20 8.98 -8.43
N SER A 20 -6.39 8.91 -7.38
CA SER A 20 -5.51 7.78 -7.08
C SER A 20 -6.14 6.87 -6.04
N ASN A 21 -5.70 5.62 -6.01
CA ASN A 21 -6.18 4.63 -5.04
C ASN A 21 -5.00 3.91 -4.35
N ILE A 22 -5.24 3.39 -3.16
CA ILE A 22 -4.29 2.56 -2.42
C ILE A 22 -4.75 1.10 -2.49
N VAL A 23 -3.79 0.19 -2.68
CA VAL A 23 -4.02 -1.24 -2.54
C VAL A 23 -3.00 -1.78 -1.55
N VAL A 24 -3.47 -2.40 -0.46
CA VAL A 24 -2.61 -3.07 0.52
C VAL A 24 -2.74 -4.57 0.37
N ILE A 25 -1.63 -5.24 0.06
CA ILE A 25 -1.60 -6.69 -0.18
C ILE A 25 -1.06 -7.41 1.06
N PHE A 26 -1.82 -8.38 1.56
CA PHE A 26 -1.44 -9.25 2.67
C PHE A 26 -1.03 -10.62 2.11
N ARG A 27 0.20 -11.05 2.36
CA ARG A 27 0.73 -12.36 1.92
C ARG A 27 0.68 -13.44 3.02
N GLU A 28 0.65 -13.02 4.28
CA GLU A 28 0.80 -13.90 5.45
C GLU A 28 -0.44 -13.86 6.37
N GLU A 29 -1.60 -13.43 5.86
CA GLU A 29 -2.81 -13.42 6.67
C GLU A 29 -3.32 -14.85 6.85
N GLN A 30 -2.96 -15.46 7.98
CA GLN A 30 -3.24 -16.86 8.33
C GLN A 30 -4.74 -17.16 8.37
N ASP A 31 -5.55 -16.18 8.78
CA ASP A 31 -7.02 -16.30 8.78
C ASP A 31 -7.64 -16.07 7.39
N GLY A 32 -6.81 -15.82 6.36
CA GLY A 32 -7.22 -15.55 4.99
C GLY A 32 -8.23 -14.41 4.88
N GLN A 33 -9.29 -14.60 4.09
CA GLN A 33 -10.34 -13.60 3.91
C GLN A 33 -11.01 -13.17 5.23
N ARG A 34 -11.09 -14.08 6.22
CA ARG A 34 -11.68 -13.76 7.52
C ARG A 34 -10.81 -12.78 8.30
N GLY A 35 -9.49 -12.97 8.26
CA GLY A 35 -8.52 -12.04 8.84
C GLY A 35 -8.59 -10.67 8.18
N LEU A 36 -8.61 -10.67 6.84
CA LEU A 36 -8.73 -9.45 6.05
C LEU A 36 -10.01 -8.66 6.38
N ARG A 37 -11.14 -9.35 6.55
CA ARG A 37 -12.41 -8.72 6.95
C ARG A 37 -12.32 -8.08 8.34
N LYS A 38 -11.73 -8.78 9.33
CA LYS A 38 -11.49 -8.20 10.66
C LYS A 38 -10.61 -6.96 10.58
N VAL A 39 -9.61 -6.93 9.71
CA VAL A 39 -8.74 -5.76 9.50
C VAL A 39 -9.52 -4.61 8.89
N ALA A 40 -10.33 -4.86 7.86
CA ALA A 40 -11.20 -3.86 7.26
C ALA A 40 -12.15 -3.26 8.31
N ASP A 41 -12.87 -4.11 9.05
CA ASP A 41 -13.84 -3.69 10.07
C ASP A 41 -13.18 -2.87 11.19
N LYS A 42 -11.96 -3.24 11.61
CA LYS A 42 -11.25 -2.50 12.68
C LYS A 42 -10.67 -1.18 12.22
N THR A 43 -10.22 -1.09 10.97
CA THR A 43 -9.49 0.09 10.48
C THR A 43 -10.37 1.07 9.74
N GLN A 44 -11.56 0.65 9.29
CA GLN A 44 -12.53 1.49 8.59
C GLN A 44 -11.84 2.25 7.43
N VAL A 45 -11.00 1.52 6.68
CA VAL A 45 -10.26 2.05 5.52
C VAL A 45 -11.15 1.97 4.29
N SER A 46 -11.10 3.00 3.44
CA SER A 46 -11.86 3.06 2.19
C SER A 46 -11.11 2.47 0.99
N PHE A 47 -9.79 2.26 1.13
CA PHE A 47 -8.93 1.72 0.08
C PHE A 47 -8.93 0.18 0.08
N ALA A 48 -8.51 -0.41 -1.04
CA ALA A 48 -8.59 -1.84 -1.25
C ALA A 48 -7.60 -2.61 -0.37
N LEU A 49 -8.09 -3.66 0.29
CA LEU A 49 -7.27 -4.67 0.95
C LEU A 49 -7.33 -5.95 0.12
N ALA A 50 -6.17 -6.51 -0.21
CA ALA A 50 -6.06 -7.71 -1.04
C ALA A 50 -5.30 -8.80 -0.30
N LEU A 51 -5.62 -10.06 -0.61
CA LEU A 51 -4.94 -11.23 -0.09
C LEU A 51 -4.20 -11.92 -1.24
N ASP A 52 -2.91 -12.13 -1.07
CA ASP A 52 -2.09 -12.92 -1.99
C ASP A 52 -1.83 -14.30 -1.36
N THR A 53 -2.67 -15.26 -1.72
CA THR A 53 -2.60 -16.65 -1.23
C THR A 53 -1.55 -17.53 -1.93
N PRO A 54 -1.25 -17.40 -3.24
CA PRO A 54 -0.21 -18.19 -3.89
C PRO A 54 1.18 -17.53 -3.74
N THR A 55 1.63 -17.34 -2.50
CA THR A 55 2.88 -16.61 -2.17
C THR A 55 4.12 -17.10 -2.93
N ARG A 56 4.19 -18.39 -3.32
CA ARG A 56 5.31 -18.93 -4.11
C ARG A 56 5.35 -18.42 -5.56
N GLN A 57 4.21 -18.07 -6.16
CA GLN A 57 4.12 -17.60 -7.55
C GLN A 57 4.35 -16.10 -7.67
N THR A 58 4.33 -15.37 -6.55
CA THR A 58 4.38 -13.91 -6.46
C THR A 58 5.67 -13.36 -5.83
N SER A 59 6.71 -14.19 -5.71
CA SER A 59 8.00 -13.80 -5.12
C SER A 59 8.66 -12.60 -5.81
N GLY A 60 8.36 -12.38 -7.10
CA GLY A 60 8.91 -11.33 -7.94
C GLY A 60 8.82 -9.91 -7.35
N TYR A 61 7.66 -9.52 -6.82
CA TYR A 61 7.42 -8.15 -6.31
C TYR A 61 7.62 -8.01 -4.79
N SER A 62 7.88 -9.11 -4.08
CA SER A 62 8.12 -9.14 -2.64
C SER A 62 9.17 -10.23 -2.36
N GLN A 63 10.43 -9.83 -2.58
CA GLN A 63 11.63 -10.66 -2.54
C GLN A 63 12.01 -11.00 -1.09
N GLY A 64 11.33 -12.00 -0.53
CA GLY A 64 11.68 -12.61 0.75
C GLY A 64 10.95 -12.05 1.98
N ASN A 65 11.12 -12.75 3.11
CA ASN A 65 10.29 -12.63 4.33
C ASN A 65 10.45 -11.31 5.11
N ARG A 66 11.17 -10.34 4.58
CA ARG A 66 11.50 -9.08 5.27
C ARG A 66 11.32 -7.83 4.42
N VAL A 67 10.94 -7.97 3.15
CA VAL A 67 10.77 -6.85 2.24
C VAL A 67 9.30 -6.39 2.26
N HIS A 68 9.10 -5.13 2.58
CA HIS A 68 7.81 -4.44 2.59
C HIS A 68 7.88 -3.17 1.75
N ASP A 69 8.48 -3.29 0.57
CA ASP A 69 8.54 -2.22 -0.41
C ASP A 69 7.13 -1.82 -0.83
N SER A 70 6.97 -0.52 -1.07
CA SER A 70 5.73 0.05 -1.55
C SER A 70 5.96 0.74 -2.88
N TYR A 71 5.04 0.53 -3.81
CA TYR A 71 5.19 0.96 -5.19
C TYR A 71 4.16 2.05 -5.50
N ILE A 72 4.60 3.11 -6.18
CA ILE A 72 3.70 4.09 -6.78
C ILE A 72 3.69 3.83 -8.27
N ILE A 73 2.53 3.43 -8.77
CA ILE A 73 2.32 2.97 -10.14
C ILE A 73 1.38 3.98 -10.81
N ASP A 74 1.73 4.42 -12.01
CA ASP A 74 0.86 5.32 -12.78
C ASP A 74 -0.26 4.58 -13.51
N LYS A 75 -1.15 5.33 -14.16
CA LYS A 75 -2.27 4.79 -14.93
C LYS A 75 -1.87 3.90 -16.11
N SER A 76 -0.61 3.94 -16.56
CA SER A 76 -0.08 3.08 -17.63
C SER A 76 0.52 1.78 -17.11
N GLY A 77 0.53 1.58 -15.78
CA GLY A 77 1.13 0.42 -15.13
C GLY A 77 2.64 0.55 -14.90
N VAL A 78 3.22 1.74 -15.10
CA VAL A 78 4.66 1.97 -14.91
C VAL A 78 4.94 2.36 -13.46
N ILE A 79 5.92 1.69 -12.84
CA ILE A 79 6.41 2.05 -11.51
C ILE A 79 7.16 3.38 -11.61
N ARG A 80 6.63 4.42 -10.96
CA ARG A 80 7.23 5.76 -10.89
C ARG A 80 8.13 5.94 -9.68
N SER A 81 7.84 5.22 -8.60
CA SER A 81 8.67 5.25 -7.39
C SER A 81 8.55 3.96 -6.58
N VAL A 82 9.61 3.65 -5.84
CA VAL A 82 9.69 2.53 -4.92
C VAL A 82 10.14 3.05 -3.55
N LEU A 83 9.25 2.99 -2.58
CA LEU A 83 9.55 3.28 -1.18
C LEU A 83 10.00 1.97 -0.53
N LYS A 84 11.32 1.83 -0.38
CA LYS A 84 11.89 0.61 0.22
C LYS A 84 11.48 0.49 1.67
N GLY A 85 11.17 -0.74 2.10
CA GLY A 85 10.72 -0.98 3.46
C GLY A 85 11.08 -2.37 3.96
N THR A 86 11.17 -2.49 5.28
CA THR A 86 11.32 -3.77 5.96
C THR A 86 10.15 -4.05 6.89
N ARG A 87 10.13 -5.21 7.54
CA ARG A 87 9.08 -5.53 8.52
C ARG A 87 9.02 -4.53 9.68
N HIS A 88 10.17 -4.02 10.09
CA HIS A 88 10.32 -3.12 11.23
C HIS A 88 10.34 -1.65 10.84
N ASP A 89 10.83 -1.35 9.63
CA ASP A 89 10.99 0.01 9.14
C ASP A 89 10.26 0.15 7.80
N ARG A 90 8.96 0.44 7.88
CA ARG A 90 8.08 0.60 6.72
C ARG A 90 7.91 2.08 6.41
N ALA A 91 7.73 2.38 5.13
CA ALA A 91 7.34 3.72 4.70
C ALA A 91 6.12 4.21 5.51
N GLN A 92 6.27 5.40 6.07
CA GLN A 92 5.21 6.06 6.80
C GLN A 92 4.28 6.79 5.83
N ALA A 93 3.03 7.00 6.23
CA ALA A 93 2.03 7.66 5.40
C ALA A 93 2.46 9.06 4.89
N GLY A 94 3.31 9.79 5.63
CA GLY A 94 3.88 11.06 5.16
C GLY A 94 4.92 10.92 4.04
N GLU A 95 5.61 9.79 3.94
CA GLU A 95 6.52 9.49 2.82
C GLU A 95 5.72 9.18 1.55
N PHE A 96 4.63 8.42 1.66
CA PHE A 96 3.70 8.20 0.56
C PHE A 96 3.12 9.50 0.01
N ALA A 97 2.62 10.37 0.90
CA ALA A 97 2.05 11.66 0.53
C ALA A 97 3.05 12.52 -0.26
N ARG A 98 4.26 12.69 0.29
CA ARG A 98 5.33 13.49 -0.35
C ARG A 98 5.71 12.96 -1.73
N GLU A 99 5.87 11.65 -1.86
CA GLU A 99 6.30 11.06 -3.13
C GLU A 99 5.18 11.10 -4.18
N LEU A 100 3.93 10.87 -3.77
CA LEU A 100 2.77 11.00 -4.66
C LEU A 100 2.60 12.45 -5.14
N GLU A 101 2.67 13.43 -4.25
CA GLU A 101 2.61 14.85 -4.60
C GLU A 101 3.71 15.25 -5.59
N LYS A 102 4.92 14.76 -5.40
CA LYS A 102 6.04 14.99 -6.31
C LYS A 102 5.71 14.45 -7.71
N ILE A 103 5.22 13.21 -7.81
CA ILE A 103 4.84 12.59 -9.09
C ILE A 103 3.72 13.38 -9.77
N ILE A 104 2.68 13.79 -9.03
CA ILE A 104 1.57 14.60 -9.56
C ILE A 104 2.09 15.93 -10.11
N ARG A 105 3.01 16.60 -9.40
CA ARG A 105 3.59 17.87 -9.85
C ARG A 105 4.49 17.73 -11.06
N SER A 106 5.22 16.63 -11.18
CA SER A 106 6.12 16.37 -12.33
C SER A 106 5.38 15.88 -13.59
N GLY A 107 4.13 15.43 -13.46
CA GLY A 107 3.28 15.00 -14.57
C GLY A 107 2.29 16.06 -15.07
N LYS A 108 2.23 17.22 -14.41
CA LYS A 108 1.55 18.44 -14.91
C LYS A 108 2.52 19.27 -15.74
#